data_AF-A0A1N6P3Y5-F1
#
_entry.id   AF-A0A1N6P3Y5-F1
#
_cell.length_a   1.000
_cell.length_b   1.000
_cell.length_c   1.000
_cell.angle_alpha   90.00
_cell.angle_beta   90.00
_cell.angle_gamma   90.00
#
_symmetry.space_group_name_H-M   'P 1'
#
loop_
_entity.id
_entity.type
_entity.pdbx_description
1 polymer ?
#
loop_
_entity_poly.entity_id
_entity_poly.type
_entity_poly.pdbx_seq_one_letter_code
_entity_poly.pdbx_strand_id
1 'polypeptide(L)'
;MASRRKSRRLVVQALYSWDTGVSDLPVLLQFSWSDPSREDDLAFPRMILQGTLENLAPVDQAISEHLTNWDIDRLAKVDLAILRMSTYCLMYQPDLPAQITIDEAVELAKELSTDEAYRFINGVLDGIRRDLQSKG
;
A
#
# COMPACT_ATOMS: atom_id res chain seq x y z
N MET A 1 -7.46 -14.12 -9.02
CA MET A 1 -7.70 -12.69 -8.68
C MET A 1 -7.91 -12.48 -7.18
N ALA A 2 -8.77 -13.26 -6.49
CA ALA A 2 -9.00 -13.17 -5.04
C ALA A 2 -7.72 -13.30 -4.16
N SER A 3 -6.73 -14.09 -4.60
CA SER A 3 -5.44 -14.25 -3.89
C SER A 3 -4.67 -12.93 -3.75
N ARG A 4 -4.62 -12.08 -4.78
CA ARG A 4 -3.83 -10.84 -4.74
C ARG A 4 -4.44 -9.76 -3.84
N ARG A 5 -5.77 -9.65 -3.74
CA ARG A 5 -6.44 -8.74 -2.80
C ARG A 5 -6.12 -9.13 -1.36
N LYS A 6 -6.21 -10.44 -1.04
CA LYS A 6 -5.86 -10.96 0.28
C LYS A 6 -4.39 -10.67 0.61
N SER A 7 -3.46 -10.91 -0.31
CA SER A 7 -2.05 -10.55 -0.14
C SER A 7 -1.85 -9.07 0.14
N ARG A 8 -2.50 -8.18 -0.61
CA ARG A 8 -2.42 -6.73 -0.38
C ARG A 8 -2.96 -6.34 1.00
N ARG A 9 -4.06 -6.94 1.45
CA ARG A 9 -4.59 -6.74 2.80
C ARG A 9 -3.55 -7.09 3.88
N LEU A 10 -2.83 -8.21 3.70
CA LEU A 10 -1.75 -8.59 4.62
C LEU A 10 -0.63 -7.55 4.65
N VAL A 11 -0.24 -7.02 3.49
CA VAL A 11 0.78 -5.96 3.40
C VAL A 11 0.32 -4.69 4.10
N VAL A 12 -0.92 -4.25 3.89
CA VAL A 12 -1.49 -3.07 4.57
C VAL A 12 -1.48 -3.25 6.10
N GLN A 13 -1.87 -4.42 6.60
CA GLN A 13 -1.82 -4.74 8.03
C GLN A 13 -0.39 -4.72 8.58
N ALA A 14 0.57 -5.24 7.82
CA ALA A 14 1.98 -5.22 8.20
C ALA A 14 2.54 -3.80 8.24
N LEU A 15 2.27 -2.97 7.21
CA LEU A 15 2.69 -1.57 7.16
C LEU A 15 2.06 -0.73 8.28
N TYR A 16 0.78 -0.96 8.60
CA TYR A 16 0.15 -0.33 9.75
C TYR A 16 0.85 -0.70 11.07
N SER A 17 1.21 -1.98 11.24
CA SER A 17 1.91 -2.47 12.43
C SER A 17 3.33 -1.92 12.52
N TRP A 18 4.00 -1.75 11.38
CA TRP A 18 5.30 -1.08 11.28
C TRP A 18 5.20 0.38 11.74
N ASP A 19 4.22 1.12 11.23
CA ASP A 19 4.04 2.55 11.53
C ASP A 19 3.65 2.86 12.98
N THR A 20 3.09 1.88 13.68
CA THR A 20 2.75 1.98 15.10
C THR A 20 3.91 1.54 16.00
N GLY A 21 5.03 1.08 15.43
CA GLY A 21 6.20 0.61 16.17
C GLY A 21 5.97 -0.70 16.92
N VAL A 22 4.99 -1.51 16.48
CA VAL A 22 4.57 -2.73 17.20
C VAL A 22 5.47 -3.92 16.87
N SER A 23 6.04 -3.98 15.66
CA SER A 23 6.76 -5.16 15.16
C SER A 23 7.88 -4.83 14.19
N ASP A 24 8.94 -5.64 14.23
CA ASP A 24 10.07 -5.58 13.29
C ASP A 24 9.80 -6.37 12.00
N LEU A 25 10.55 -6.02 10.93
CA LEU A 25 10.40 -6.62 9.61
C LEU A 25 10.45 -8.17 9.59
N PRO A 26 11.39 -8.86 10.28
CA PRO A 26 11.43 -10.32 10.26
C PRO A 26 10.17 -10.99 10.83
N VAL A 27 9.48 -10.32 11.76
CA VAL A 27 8.20 -10.79 12.31
C VAL A 27 7.07 -10.54 11.33
N LEU A 28 7.03 -9.35 10.74
CA LEU A 28 5.98 -8.96 9.79
C LEU A 28 5.97 -9.83 8.53
N LEU A 29 7.14 -10.24 8.01
CA LEU A 29 7.26 -11.11 6.84
C LEU A 29 6.67 -12.52 7.04
N GLN A 30 6.42 -12.92 8.29
CA GLN A 30 5.79 -14.20 8.59
C GLN A 30 4.28 -14.18 8.36
N PHE A 31 3.64 -13.01 8.40
CA PHE A 31 2.19 -12.85 8.31
C PHE A 31 1.44 -13.84 9.21
N SER A 32 1.92 -14.05 10.44
CA SER A 32 1.44 -15.09 11.37
C SER A 32 -0.02 -14.89 11.82
N TRP A 33 -0.56 -13.70 11.62
CA TRP A 33 -1.98 -13.38 11.84
C TRP A 33 -2.89 -13.76 10.65
N SER A 34 -2.30 -14.25 9.55
CA SER A 34 -3.06 -14.79 8.42
C SER A 34 -3.52 -16.23 8.71
N ASP A 35 -4.61 -16.64 8.07
CA ASP A 35 -5.17 -17.99 8.22
C ASP A 35 -4.21 -19.06 7.63
N PRO A 36 -3.62 -19.94 8.45
CA PRO A 36 -2.65 -20.94 8.02
C PRO A 36 -3.28 -22.08 7.20
N SER A 37 -4.61 -22.23 7.20
CA SER A 37 -5.32 -23.27 6.44
C SER A 37 -5.45 -22.96 4.95
N ARG A 38 -5.03 -21.75 4.55
CA ARG A 38 -5.02 -21.31 3.16
C ARG A 38 -3.57 -21.31 2.70
N GLU A 39 -3.22 -22.19 1.77
CA GLU A 39 -1.96 -22.19 1.03
C GLU A 39 -1.85 -20.90 0.20
N ASP A 40 -1.66 -19.77 0.89
CA ASP A 40 -1.35 -18.52 0.23
C ASP A 40 0.16 -18.50 -0.02
N ASP A 41 0.54 -18.36 -1.29
CA ASP A 41 1.90 -18.03 -1.65
C ASP A 41 2.26 -16.67 -1.04
N LEU A 42 3.02 -16.71 0.06
CA LEU A 42 3.49 -15.51 0.76
C LEU A 42 4.62 -14.80 0.01
N ALA A 43 5.13 -15.32 -1.11
CA ALA A 43 6.17 -14.65 -1.89
C ALA A 43 5.71 -13.26 -2.36
N PHE A 44 4.48 -13.17 -2.88
CA PHE A 44 3.92 -11.91 -3.37
C PHE A 44 3.75 -10.83 -2.28
N PRO A 45 3.07 -11.08 -1.14
CA PRO A 45 2.97 -10.08 -0.08
C PRO A 45 4.33 -9.75 0.57
N ARG A 46 5.24 -10.73 0.69
CA ARG A 46 6.60 -10.45 1.21
C ARG A 46 7.36 -9.50 0.29
N MET A 47 7.33 -9.75 -1.02
CA MET A 47 7.97 -8.90 -2.02
C MET A 47 7.47 -7.46 -1.94
N ILE A 48 6.14 -7.26 -1.85
CA ILE A 48 5.57 -5.91 -1.75
C ILE A 48 5.96 -5.26 -0.42
N LEU A 49 5.80 -5.95 0.72
CA LEU A 49 6.13 -5.38 2.04
C LEU A 49 7.59 -4.96 2.12
N GLN A 50 8.50 -5.87 1.77
CA GLN A 50 9.93 -5.62 1.83
C GLN A 50 10.33 -4.48 0.90
N GLY A 51 9.90 -4.53 -0.37
CA GLY A 51 10.22 -3.47 -1.33
C GLY A 51 9.63 -2.11 -0.95
N THR A 52 8.44 -2.08 -0.35
CA THR A 52 7.85 -0.83 0.16
C THR A 52 8.72 -0.21 1.26
N LEU A 53 9.19 -1.02 2.21
CA LEU A 53 10.01 -0.55 3.34
C LEU A 53 11.44 -0.17 2.91
N GLU A 54 12.02 -0.91 1.96
CA GLU A 54 13.33 -0.57 1.36
C GLU A 54 13.28 0.75 0.58
N ASN A 55 12.13 1.08 0.00
CA ASN A 55 11.90 2.30 -0.78
C ASN A 55 10.99 3.30 -0.06
N LEU A 56 10.94 3.28 1.27
CA LEU A 56 9.98 4.06 2.04
C LEU A 56 10.10 5.57 1.77
N ALA A 57 11.33 6.11 1.77
CA ALA A 57 11.58 7.53 1.54
C ALA A 57 11.08 8.03 0.17
N PRO A 58 11.44 7.42 -0.98
CA PRO A 58 10.91 7.86 -2.27
C PRO A 58 9.40 7.61 -2.42
N VAL A 59 8.85 6.56 -1.81
CA VAL A 59 7.40 6.30 -1.76
C VAL A 59 6.68 7.41 -1.00
N ASP A 60 7.16 7.77 0.18
CA ASP A 60 6.59 8.84 1.00
C ASP A 60 6.72 10.21 0.35
N GLN A 61 7.82 10.46 -0.35
CA GLN A 61 8.01 11.67 -1.14
C GLN A 61 6.95 11.76 -2.25
N ALA A 62 6.77 10.69 -3.05
CA ALA A 62 5.79 10.67 -4.13
C ALA A 62 4.35 10.88 -3.61
N ILE A 63 4.03 10.32 -2.44
CA ILE A 63 2.75 10.58 -1.76
C ILE A 63 2.65 12.06 -1.37
N SER A 64 3.66 12.58 -0.67
CA SER A 64 3.67 13.95 -0.13
C SER A 64 3.54 15.01 -1.22
N GLU A 65 4.16 14.81 -2.39
CA GLU A 65 4.02 15.70 -3.57
C GLU A 65 2.57 15.82 -4.07
N HIS A 66 1.72 14.85 -3.73
CA HIS A 66 0.31 14.78 -4.12
C HIS A 66 -0.66 15.07 -2.96
N LEU A 67 -0.14 15.46 -1.79
CA LEU A 67 -0.96 15.91 -0.67
C LEU A 67 -1.13 17.43 -0.69
N THR A 68 -2.35 17.91 -0.94
CA THR A 68 -2.65 19.35 -0.93
C THR A 68 -2.98 19.81 0.49
N ASN A 69 -2.12 20.61 1.12
CA ASN A 69 -2.29 21.16 2.48
C ASN A 69 -2.28 20.13 3.62
N TRP A 70 -1.80 18.91 3.38
CA TRP A 70 -1.70 17.87 4.42
C TRP A 70 -0.27 17.38 4.53
N ASP A 71 0.24 17.34 5.77
CA ASP A 71 1.47 16.61 6.07
C ASP A 71 1.16 15.11 6.04
N ILE A 72 2.04 14.32 5.43
CA ILE A 72 1.92 12.86 5.38
C ILE A 72 1.77 12.24 6.78
N ASP A 73 2.41 12.83 7.79
CA ASP A 73 2.36 12.38 9.19
C ASP A 73 0.99 12.55 9.85
N ARG A 74 0.11 13.40 9.28
CA ARG A 74 -1.26 13.62 9.78
C ARG A 74 -2.27 12.63 9.21
N LEU A 75 -1.88 11.82 8.22
CA LEU A 75 -2.77 10.83 7.64
C LEU A 75 -3.07 9.72 8.66
N ALA A 76 -4.28 9.17 8.60
CA ALA A 76 -4.60 7.96 9.35
C ALA A 76 -3.62 6.86 8.93
N LYS A 77 -3.06 6.13 9.90
CA LYS A 77 -2.03 5.11 9.62
C LYS A 77 -2.51 4.03 8.66
N VAL A 78 -3.82 3.72 8.66
CA VAL A 78 -4.42 2.79 7.69
C VAL A 78 -4.41 3.34 6.27
N ASP A 79 -4.74 4.62 6.08
CA ASP A 79 -4.73 5.27 4.76
C ASP A 79 -3.31 5.38 4.23
N LEU A 80 -2.38 5.76 5.11
CA LEU A 80 -0.95 5.84 4.79
C LEU A 80 -0.39 4.48 4.37
N ALA A 81 -0.75 3.40 5.08
CA ALA A 81 -0.35 2.04 4.70
C ALA A 81 -0.89 1.62 3.32
N ILE A 82 -2.16 1.96 3.00
CA ILE A 82 -2.75 1.70 1.68
C ILE A 82 -2.03 2.50 0.60
N LEU A 83 -1.77 3.79 0.84
CA LEU A 83 -1.06 4.66 -0.08
C LEU A 83 0.36 4.16 -0.33
N ARG A 84 1.13 3.84 0.72
CA ARG A 84 2.52 3.35 0.61
C ARG A 84 2.62 2.07 -0.21
N MET A 85 1.80 1.06 0.10
CA MET A 85 1.76 -0.18 -0.65
C MET A 85 1.46 0.06 -2.14
N SER A 86 0.46 0.90 -2.42
CA SER A 86 -0.03 1.14 -3.78
C SER A 86 0.95 1.97 -4.59
N THR A 87 1.51 3.02 -3.99
CA THR A 87 2.55 3.86 -4.59
C THR A 87 3.81 3.05 -4.89
N TYR A 88 4.27 2.19 -3.97
CA TYR A 88 5.36 1.26 -4.25
C TYR A 88 5.07 0.41 -5.48
N CYS A 89 3.87 -0.17 -5.58
CA CYS A 89 3.49 -0.98 -6.75
C CYS A 89 3.50 -0.15 -8.04
N LEU A 90 2.99 1.08 -8.01
CA LEU A 90 2.99 1.97 -9.18
C LEU A 90 4.42 2.33 -9.64
N MET A 91 5.34 2.56 -8.71
CA MET A 91 6.69 3.03 -9.01
C MET A 91 7.65 1.90 -9.37
N TYR A 92 7.53 0.73 -8.73
CA TYR A 92 8.55 -0.32 -8.76
C TYR A 92 8.07 -1.66 -9.31
N GLN A 93 6.78 -1.81 -9.64
CA GLN A 93 6.21 -3.08 -10.11
C GLN A 93 5.52 -2.89 -11.48
N PRO A 94 6.30 -2.71 -12.58
CA PRO A 94 5.75 -2.45 -13.91
C PRO A 94 4.86 -3.59 -14.46
N ASP A 95 5.06 -4.81 -13.95
CA ASP A 95 4.25 -5.99 -14.31
C ASP A 95 2.85 -5.97 -13.65
N LEU A 96 2.60 -5.08 -12.69
CA LEU A 96 1.29 -4.91 -12.07
C LEU A 96 0.51 -3.80 -12.79
N PRO A 97 -0.66 -4.09 -13.37
CA PRO A 97 -1.44 -3.07 -14.06
C PRO A 97 -1.84 -1.94 -13.13
N ALA A 98 -1.44 -0.71 -13.46
CA ALA A 98 -1.63 0.46 -12.61
C ALA A 98 -3.10 0.68 -12.20
N GLN A 99 -4.05 0.54 -13.15
CA GLN A 99 -5.47 0.67 -12.85
C GLN A 99 -5.94 -0.36 -11.82
N ILE A 100 -5.51 -1.62 -11.95
CA ILE A 100 -5.87 -2.67 -10.99
C ILE A 100 -5.26 -2.38 -9.61
N THR A 101 -4.05 -1.85 -9.55
CA THR A 101 -3.44 -1.43 -8.28
C THR A 101 -4.27 -0.35 -7.58
N ILE A 102 -4.74 0.64 -8.32
CA ILE A 102 -5.58 1.73 -7.79
C ILE A 102 -6.95 1.23 -7.37
N ASP A 103 -7.62 0.44 -8.21
CA ASP A 103 -8.94 -0.13 -7.90
C ASP A 103 -8.90 -0.97 -6.62
N GLU A 104 -7.85 -1.78 -6.45
CA GLU A 104 -7.67 -2.60 -5.25
C GLU A 104 -7.34 -1.77 -4.00
N ALA A 105 -6.62 -0.65 -4.15
CA ALA A 105 -6.40 0.30 -3.06
C ALA A 105 -7.71 0.95 -2.59
N VAL A 106 -8.57 1.32 -3.53
CA VAL A 106 -9.91 1.87 -3.26
C VAL A 106 -10.80 0.86 -2.54
N GLU A 107 -10.80 -0.40 -2.97
CA GLU A 107 -11.56 -1.45 -2.29
C GLU A 107 -11.05 -1.70 -0.86
N LEU A 108 -9.72 -1.73 -0.66
CA LEU A 108 -9.15 -1.83 0.69
C LEU A 108 -9.51 -0.64 1.57
N ALA A 109 -9.54 0.57 1.02
CA ALA A 109 -9.93 1.78 1.76
C ALA A 109 -11.39 1.70 2.25
N LYS A 110 -12.30 1.22 1.40
CA LYS A 110 -13.72 0.98 1.78
C LYS A 110 -13.86 -0.07 2.88
N GLU A 111 -12.98 -1.08 2.89
CA GLU A 111 -13.04 -2.17 3.88
C GLU A 111 -12.36 -1.82 5.22
N LEU A 112 -11.34 -0.97 5.21
CA LEU A 112 -10.42 -0.79 6.34
C LEU A 112 -10.42 0.64 6.92
N SER A 113 -10.97 1.62 6.22
CA SER A 113 -10.92 3.03 6.61
C SER A 113 -12.31 3.67 6.65
N THR A 114 -12.37 5.00 6.67
CA THR A 114 -13.62 5.77 6.73
C THR A 114 -14.31 5.88 5.37
N ASP A 115 -15.59 6.26 5.38
CA ASP A 115 -16.43 6.42 4.18
C ASP A 115 -15.91 7.49 3.20
N GLU A 116 -14.97 8.35 3.60
CA GLU A 116 -14.37 9.38 2.74
C GLU A 116 -12.98 8.98 2.21
N ALA A 117 -12.30 8.04 2.86
CA ALA A 117 -10.91 7.67 2.57
C ALA A 117 -10.71 7.15 1.14
N TYR A 118 -11.66 6.38 0.60
CA TYR A 118 -11.50 5.77 -0.72
C TYR A 118 -11.43 6.82 -1.85
N ARG A 119 -12.15 7.94 -1.74
CA ARG A 119 -12.09 9.03 -2.74
C ARG A 119 -10.76 9.76 -2.67
N PHE A 120 -10.30 10.03 -1.46
CA PHE A 120 -9.01 10.65 -1.19
C PHE A 120 -7.86 9.79 -1.75
N ILE A 121 -7.82 8.50 -1.39
CA ILE A 121 -6.80 7.55 -1.85
C ILE A 121 -6.81 7.44 -3.38
N ASN A 122 -7.99 7.34 -4.00
CA ASN A 122 -8.08 7.32 -5.46
C ASN A 122 -7.46 8.57 -6.10
N GLY A 123 -7.79 9.76 -5.57
CA GLY A 123 -7.29 11.03 -6.10
C GLY A 123 -5.76 11.16 -6.02
N VAL A 124 -5.17 10.75 -4.88
CA VAL A 124 -3.70 10.77 -4.69
C VAL A 124 -3.03 9.80 -5.67
N LEU A 125 -3.50 8.55 -5.74
CA LEU A 125 -2.88 7.53 -6.60
C LEU A 125 -3.05 7.82 -8.10
N ASP A 126 -4.19 8.39 -8.53
CA ASP A 126 -4.39 8.86 -9.90
C ASP A 126 -3.43 10.00 -10.26
N GLY A 127 -3.14 10.90 -9.30
CA GLY A 127 -2.12 11.93 -9.42
C GLY A 127 -0.74 11.32 -9.68
N ILE A 128 -0.29 10.46 -8.76
CA ILE A 128 1.01 9.78 -8.85
C ILE A 128 1.15 9.03 -10.19
N ARG A 129 0.12 8.29 -10.61
CA ARG A 129 0.13 7.56 -11.88
C ARG A 129 0.35 8.50 -13.07
N ARG A 130 -0.32 9.67 -13.11
CA ARG A 130 -0.17 10.64 -14.20
C ARG A 130 1.24 11.24 -14.23
N ASP A 131 1.82 11.51 -13.07
CA ASP A 131 3.19 12.01 -12.96
C ASP A 131 4.23 10.97 -13.41
N LEU A 132 4.00 9.69 -13.13
CA LEU A 132 4.85 8.61 -13.65
C LEU A 132 4.74 8.45 -15.17
N GLN A 133 3.55 8.67 -15.75
CA GLN A 133 3.32 8.60 -17.19
C GLN A 133 3.89 9.80 -17.96
N SER A 134 4.04 10.96 -17.31
CA SER A 134 4.61 12.16 -17.96
C SER A 134 6.13 12.23 -17.92
N LYS A 135 6.76 11.46 -17.03
CA LYS A 135 8.22 11.36 -16.86
C LYS A 135 8.87 10.21 -17.64
N GLY A 136 8.07 9.34 -18.27
CA GLY A 136 8.52 8.22 -19.11
C GLY A 136 8.36 8.53 -20.60
#